data_AF-A0AAV9K1U7-F1
#
_entry.id   AF-A0AAV9K1U7-F1
#
_cell.length_a   1.000
_cell.length_b   1.000
_cell.length_c   1.000
_cell.angle_alpha   90.00
_cell.angle_beta   90.00
_cell.angle_gamma   90.00
#
_symmetry.space_group_name_H-M   'P 1'
#
loop_
_entity.id
_entity.type
_entity.pdbx_description
1 polymer ?
#
loop_
_entity_poly.entity_id
_entity_poly.type
_entity_poly.pdbx_seq_one_letter_code
_entity_poly.pdbx_strand_id
1 'polypeptide(L)'
;MLLKVERVIWRAKTSFKFFNIWVDHSNFDNIVTLVWNQQSLKEKMAKVWAKLKALKPARKKLNEEEFLNITKKITKARMDIA
;
A
#
# COMPACT_ATOMS: atom_id res chain seq x y z
N MET A 1 19.42 12.16 36.70
CA MET A 1 19.86 12.59 35.35
C MET A 1 18.70 12.38 34.39
N LEU A 2 18.14 13.45 33.81
CA LEU A 2 17.01 13.36 32.88
C LEU A 2 17.56 13.28 31.45
N LEU A 3 17.38 12.13 30.78
CA LEU A 3 17.71 11.98 29.38
C LEU A 3 16.56 12.54 28.53
N LYS A 4 16.83 13.64 27.83
CA LYS A 4 15.91 14.21 26.85
C LYS A 4 16.03 13.40 25.56
N VAL A 5 15.06 12.53 25.31
CA VAL A 5 14.98 11.79 24.04
C VAL A 5 14.41 12.75 23.00
N GLU A 6 15.28 13.39 22.24
CA GLU A 6 14.86 14.12 21.06
C GLU A 6 14.42 13.13 19.99
N ARG A 7 13.18 13.32 19.52
CA ARG A 7 12.60 12.50 18.46
C ARG A 7 13.30 12.91 17.16
N VAL A 8 14.36 12.19 16.79
CA VAL A 8 15.01 12.37 15.49
C VAL A 8 13.99 12.00 14.41
N ILE A 9 13.37 13.00 13.79
CA ILE A 9 12.46 12.80 12.67
C ILE A 9 13.33 12.47 11.46
N TRP A 10 13.57 11.18 11.25
CA TRP A 10 14.17 10.70 10.00
C TRP A 10 13.22 11.04 8.85
N ARG A 11 13.51 12.12 8.10
CA ARG A 11 12.84 12.45 6.82
C ARG A 11 13.24 11.49 5.69
N ALA A 12 13.48 10.23 6.01
CA ALA A 12 13.64 9.20 5.00
C ALA A 12 12.29 9.02 4.32
N LYS A 13 12.25 9.24 3.00
CA LYS A 13 11.07 8.96 2.18
C LYS A 13 10.72 7.49 2.39
N THR A 14 9.68 7.21 3.17
CA THR A 14 9.30 5.83 3.54
C THR A 14 9.17 5.01 2.27
N SER A 15 10.02 4.00 2.16
CA SER A 15 10.20 3.28 0.90
C SER A 15 8.99 2.42 0.56
N PHE A 16 8.19 2.02 1.55
CA PHE A 16 6.96 1.25 1.38
C PHE A 16 6.07 1.35 2.63
N LYS A 17 4.80 1.71 2.47
CA LYS A 17 3.78 1.63 3.53
C LYS A 17 2.79 0.54 3.17
N PHE A 18 2.59 -0.41 4.07
CA PHE A 18 1.58 -1.47 3.96
C PHE A 18 0.30 -1.05 4.70
N PHE A 19 -0.87 -1.27 4.11
CA PHE A 19 -2.17 -1.13 4.78
C PHE A 19 -2.82 -2.51 4.82
N ASN A 20 -3.26 -2.92 6.01
CA ASN A 20 -3.82 -4.26 6.22
C ASN A 20 -5.10 -4.49 5.41
N ILE A 21 -5.90 -3.44 5.19
CA ILE A 21 -7.15 -3.49 4.41
C ILE A 21 -6.95 -3.98 2.98
N TRP A 22 -5.73 -3.91 2.44
CA TRP A 22 -5.45 -4.43 1.11
C TRP A 22 -5.52 -5.96 1.06
N VAL A 23 -5.23 -6.66 2.16
CA VAL A 23 -5.30 -8.12 2.20
C VAL A 23 -6.74 -8.61 2.04
N ASP A 24 -7.71 -7.82 2.50
CA ASP A 24 -9.13 -8.15 2.41
C ASP A 24 -9.70 -7.90 1.00
N HIS A 25 -8.93 -7.27 0.11
CA HIS A 25 -9.38 -6.99 -1.25
C HIS A 25 -9.25 -8.24 -2.14
N SER A 26 -10.34 -8.62 -2.81
CA SER A 26 -10.43 -9.83 -3.65
C SER A 26 -9.32 -9.97 -4.69
N ASN A 27 -8.92 -8.87 -5.33
CA ASN A 27 -7.85 -8.87 -6.34
C ASN A 27 -6.42 -8.76 -5.77
N PHE A 28 -6.23 -8.62 -4.46
CA PHE A 28 -4.91 -8.37 -3.88
C PHE A 28 -3.94 -9.52 -4.12
N ASP A 29 -4.34 -10.76 -3.83
CA ASP A 29 -3.49 -11.93 -4.02
C ASP A 29 -3.13 -12.16 -5.48
N ASN A 30 -4.07 -11.90 -6.40
CA ASN A 30 -3.82 -11.97 -7.84
C ASN A 30 -2.75 -10.95 -8.27
N ILE A 31 -2.86 -9.70 -7.80
CA ILE A 31 -1.88 -8.64 -8.09
C ILE A 31 -0.50 -9.00 -7.53
N VAL A 32 -0.45 -9.49 -6.29
CA VAL A 32 0.80 -9.92 -5.66
C VAL A 32 1.45 -11.04 -6.45
N THR A 33 0.69 -12.08 -6.78
CA THR A 33 1.15 -13.26 -7.53
C THR A 33 1.69 -12.87 -8.90
N LEU A 34 0.95 -12.04 -9.64
CA LEU A 34 1.37 -11.57 -10.96
C LEU A 34 2.72 -10.84 -10.89
N VAL A 35 2.88 -9.90 -9.96
CA VAL A 35 4.13 -9.14 -9.80
C VAL A 35 5.27 -10.02 -9.25
N TRP A 36 4.96 -11.00 -8.40
CA TRP A 36 5.98 -11.89 -7.85
C TRP A 36 6.47 -12.94 -8.85
N ASN A 37 5.64 -13.34 -9.81
CA ASN A 37 6.02 -14.30 -10.83
C ASN A 37 6.83 -13.68 -11.98
N GLN A 38 6.92 -12.35 -12.05
CA GLN A 38 7.80 -11.67 -12.99
C GLN A 38 9.26 -12.04 -12.74
N GLN A 39 9.94 -12.50 -13.79
CA GLN A 39 11.38 -12.76 -13.75
C GLN A 39 12.12 -11.45 -13.44
N SER A 40 13.08 -11.55 -12.52
CA SER A 40 13.94 -10.43 -12.14
C SER A 40 15.37 -10.90 -12.22
N LEU A 41 16.18 -10.19 -13.01
CA LEU A 41 17.62 -10.39 -13.16
C LEU A 41 18.43 -9.94 -11.94
N LYS A 42 17.76 -9.52 -10.86
CA LYS A 42 18.40 -9.00 -9.65
C LYS A 42 18.71 -10.12 -8.66
N GLU A 43 19.89 -10.06 -8.04
CA GLU A 43 20.28 -10.99 -6.99
C GLU A 43 19.63 -10.68 -5.63
N LYS A 44 19.39 -11.72 -4.84
CA LYS A 44 19.12 -11.67 -3.40
C LYS A 44 18.04 -10.63 -3.01
N MET A 45 18.35 -9.73 -2.07
CA MET A 45 17.42 -8.73 -1.52
C MET A 45 17.03 -7.64 -2.51
N ALA A 46 17.84 -7.37 -3.53
CA ALA A 46 17.50 -6.40 -4.57
C ALA A 46 16.28 -6.86 -5.40
N LYS A 47 16.07 -8.18 -5.51
CA LYS A 47 14.86 -8.77 -6.11
C LYS A 47 13.62 -8.47 -5.27
N VAL A 48 13.67 -8.71 -3.97
CA VAL A 48 12.54 -8.43 -3.06
C VAL A 48 12.17 -6.95 -3.10
N TRP A 49 13.16 -6.06 -3.00
CA TRP A 49 12.93 -4.62 -3.08
C TRP A 49 12.35 -4.18 -4.43
N ALA A 50 12.84 -4.73 -5.54
CA ALA A 50 12.31 -4.41 -6.86
C ALA A 50 10.86 -4.85 -7.02
N LYS A 51 10.51 -6.03 -6.51
CA LYS A 51 9.13 -6.52 -6.54
C LYS A 51 8.19 -5.67 -5.66
N LEU A 52 8.63 -5.28 -4.46
CA LEU A 52 7.88 -4.34 -3.61
C LEU A 52 7.67 -2.98 -4.31
N LYS A 53 8.66 -2.50 -5.07
CA LYS A 53 8.51 -1.31 -5.90
C LYS A 53 7.52 -1.51 -7.04
N ALA A 54 7.57 -2.64 -7.73
CA ALA A 54 6.64 -2.96 -8.83
C ALA A 54 5.19 -3.09 -8.36
N LEU A 55 4.96 -3.49 -7.10
CA LEU A 55 3.61 -3.50 -6.50
C LEU A 55 3.02 -2.12 -6.24
N LYS A 56 3.84 -1.07 -6.09
CA LYS A 56 3.34 0.28 -5.77
C LYS A 56 2.28 0.82 -6.75
N PRO A 57 2.52 0.85 -8.08
CA PRO A 57 1.52 1.37 -9.02
C PRO A 57 0.24 0.53 -9.00
N ALA A 58 0.33 -0.80 -8.98
CA ALA A 58 -0.83 -1.67 -8.96
C ALA A 58 -1.70 -1.46 -7.72
N ARG A 59 -1.08 -1.34 -6.54
CA ARG A 59 -1.79 -1.03 -5.29
C ARG A 59 -2.36 0.38 -5.24
N LYS A 60 -1.66 1.36 -5.82
CA LYS A 60 -2.18 2.73 -5.91
C LYS A 60 -3.48 2.73 -6.72
N LYS A 61 -3.48 2.06 -7.88
CA LYS A 61 -4.66 1.89 -8.70
C LYS A 61 -5.79 1.19 -7.94
N LEU A 62 -5.50 0.07 -7.27
CA LEU A 62 -6.47 -0.66 -6.45
C LEU A 62 -7.09 0.23 -5.36
N ASN A 63 -6.25 1.01 -4.68
CA ASN A 63 -6.70 1.90 -3.62
C ASN A 63 -7.54 3.07 -4.16
N GLU A 64 -7.23 3.55 -5.36
CA GLU A 64 -8.05 4.55 -6.04
C GLU A 64 -9.40 3.95 -6.45
N GLU A 65 -9.46 2.77 -7.05
CA GLU A 65 -10.73 2.15 -7.46
C GLU A 65 -11.72 1.99 -6.30
N GLU A 66 -11.23 1.50 -5.15
CA GLU A 66 -12.06 1.27 -3.97
C GLU A 66 -12.37 2.55 -3.20
N PHE A 67 -11.33 3.31 -2.86
CA PHE A 67 -11.42 4.40 -1.89
C PHE A 67 -11.50 5.79 -2.52
N LEU A 68 -11.43 5.94 -3.84
CA LEU A 68 -11.68 7.22 -4.48
C LEU A 68 -13.12 7.65 -4.19
N ASN A 69 -13.25 8.88 -3.71
CA ASN A 69 -14.52 9.46 -3.28
C ASN A 69 -15.25 8.66 -2.18
N ILE A 70 -14.53 7.88 -1.35
CA ILE A 70 -15.13 7.07 -0.28
C ILE A 70 -16.08 7.89 0.62
N THR A 71 -15.70 9.14 0.96
CA THR A 71 -16.56 10.04 1.75
C THR A 71 -17.89 10.32 1.06
N LYS A 72 -17.88 10.59 -0.26
CA LYS A 72 -19.10 10.82 -1.04
C LYS A 72 -19.95 9.54 -1.12
N LYS A 73 -19.33 8.38 -1.35
CA LYS A 73 -20.01 7.07 -1.35
C LYS A 73 -20.71 6.82 0.00
N ILE A 74 -20.03 7.07 1.11
CA ILE A 74 -20.56 6.92 2.47
C ILE A 74 -21.72 7.89 2.71
N THR A 75 -21.57 9.18 2.38
CA THR A 75 -22.66 10.16 2.56
C THR A 75 -23.89 9.77 1.76
N LYS A 76 -23.72 9.36 0.50
CA LYS A 76 -24.83 8.89 -0.33
C LYS A 76 -25.53 7.67 0.28
N ALA A 77 -24.78 6.65 0.66
CA ALA A 77 -25.35 5.45 1.28
C ALA A 77 -26.15 5.76 2.56
N ARG A 78 -25.71 6.74 3.36
CA ARG A 78 -26.46 7.20 4.53
C ARG A 78 -27.76 7.92 4.17
N MET A 79 -27.76 8.71 3.10
CA MET A 79 -28.97 9.38 2.61
C MET A 79 -29.97 8.39 2.04
N ASP A 80 -29.52 7.35 1.33
CA ASP A 80 -30.39 6.34 0.71
C ASP A 80 -31.07 5.42 1.76
N ILE A 81 -30.62 5.42 3.02
CA ILE A 81 -31.19 4.65 4.13
C ILE A 81 -32.19 5.50 4.97
N ALA A 82 -32.19 6.82 4.80
CA ALA A 82 -33.06 7.76 5.53
C ALA A 82 -34.39 7.97 4.80
#